data_AF-A0A956QA20-F1
#
_entry.id   AF-A0A956QA20-F1
#
_cell.length_a   1.000
_cell.length_b   1.000
_cell.length_c   1.000
_cell.angle_alpha   90.00
_cell.angle_beta   90.00
_cell.angle_gamma   90.00
#
_symmetry.space_group_name_H-M   'P 1'
#
loop_
_entity.id
_entity.type
_entity.pdbx_description
1 polymer ?
#
loop_
_entity_poly.entity_id
_entity_poly.type
_entity_poly.pdbx_seq_one_letter_code
_entity_poly.pdbx_strand_id
1 'polypeptide(L)'
;MSDPKEQELMQAAVALGEATQKCSEKERDVIRKLYDDVKTFAEQQKEKGVFIDRSAFFAAGIIFHPEIENQEVIDAAVNYVNLDYLFVKGREGEETPANA
;
A
#
# COMPACT_ATOMS: atom_id res chain seq x y z
N MET A 1 -9.15 2.19 21.67
CA MET A 1 -9.85 2.41 20.39
C MET A 1 -8.80 2.84 19.40
N SER A 2 -8.69 2.19 18.23
CA SER A 2 -7.76 2.59 17.17
C SER A 2 -8.14 3.97 16.64
N ASP A 3 -7.14 4.79 16.28
CA ASP A 3 -7.33 6.12 15.68
C ASP A 3 -8.27 6.02 14.46
N PRO A 4 -9.28 6.91 14.31
CA PRO A 4 -10.14 6.93 13.12
C PRO A 4 -9.38 6.84 11.79
N LYS A 5 -8.22 7.50 11.67
CA LYS A 5 -7.38 7.44 10.46
C LYS A 5 -6.73 6.08 10.24
N GLU A 6 -6.34 5.41 11.32
CA GLU A 6 -5.82 4.04 11.28
C GLU A 6 -6.91 3.05 10.86
N GLN A 7 -8.15 3.26 11.31
CA GLN A 7 -9.29 2.45 10.90
C GLN A 7 -9.62 2.65 9.41
N GLU A 8 -9.60 3.89 8.92
CA GLU A 8 -9.81 4.20 7.50
C GLU A 8 -8.73 3.55 6.62
N LEU A 9 -7.45 3.64 7.02
CA LEU A 9 -6.35 2.99 6.31
C LEU A 9 -6.50 1.46 6.29
N MET A 10 -6.91 0.86 7.42
CA MET A 10 -7.16 -0.57 7.50
C MET A 10 -8.34 -1.01 6.61
N GLN A 11 -9.42 -0.23 6.56
CA GLN A 11 -10.54 -0.49 5.66
C GLN A 11 -10.13 -0.41 4.19
N ALA A 12 -9.29 0.57 3.83
CA ALA A 12 -8.76 0.68 2.48
C ALA A 12 -7.87 -0.51 2.11
N ALA A 13 -7.06 -1.02 3.04
CA ALA A 13 -6.26 -2.23 2.83
C ALA A 13 -7.14 -3.47 2.57
N VAL A 14 -8.23 -3.62 3.34
CA VAL A 14 -9.20 -4.71 3.13
C VAL A 14 -9.88 -4.58 1.77
N ALA A 15 -10.35 -3.39 1.41
CA ALA A 15 -10.99 -3.13 0.12
C ALA A 15 -10.05 -3.42 -1.06
N LEU A 16 -8.76 -3.06 -0.95
CA LEU A 16 -7.75 -3.42 -1.94
C LEU A 16 -7.62 -4.95 -2.06
N GLY A 17 -7.52 -5.66 -0.93
CA GLY A 17 -7.48 -7.13 -0.91
C GLY A 17 -8.69 -7.76 -1.61
N GLU A 18 -9.90 -7.26 -1.33
CA GLU A 18 -11.12 -7.74 -1.98
C GLU A 18 -11.15 -7.44 -3.48
N ALA A 19 -10.70 -6.25 -3.90
CA ALA A 19 -10.63 -5.87 -5.31
C ALA A 19 -9.69 -6.78 -6.11
N THR A 20 -8.56 -7.21 -5.52
CA THR A 20 -7.65 -8.16 -6.19
C THR A 20 -8.34 -9.51 -6.49
N GLN A 21 -9.32 -9.93 -5.69
CA GLN A 21 -10.01 -11.21 -5.91
C GLN A 21 -10.93 -11.19 -7.13
N LYS A 22 -11.43 -10.00 -7.49
CA LYS A 22 -12.31 -9.75 -8.64
C LYS A 22 -11.56 -9.60 -9.96
N CYS A 23 -10.23 -9.50 -9.92
CA CYS A 23 -9.38 -9.45 -11.10
C CYS A 23 -9.43 -10.78 -11.88
N SER A 24 -9.07 -10.71 -13.17
CA SER A 24 -8.92 -11.91 -13.98
C SER A 24 -7.81 -12.83 -13.42
N GLU A 25 -7.81 -14.11 -13.80
CA GLU A 25 -6.77 -15.04 -13.36
C GLU A 25 -5.36 -14.56 -13.75
N LYS A 26 -5.22 -14.05 -14.99
CA LYS A 26 -3.97 -13.46 -15.47
C LYS A 26 -3.51 -12.31 -14.58
N GLU A 27 -4.39 -11.35 -14.28
CA GLU A 27 -4.06 -10.21 -13.43
C GLU A 27 -3.74 -10.65 -11.99
N ARG A 28 -4.45 -11.64 -11.46
CA ARG A 28 -4.16 -12.18 -10.12
C ARG A 28 -2.78 -12.82 -10.05
N ASP A 29 -2.33 -13.50 -11.10
CA ASP A 29 -0.98 -14.07 -11.15
C ASP A 29 0.08 -12.96 -11.21
N VAL A 30 -0.17 -11.90 -11.98
CA VAL A 30 0.68 -10.69 -11.99
C VAL A 30 0.73 -10.04 -10.60
N ILE A 31 -0.41 -9.86 -9.95
CA ILE A 31 -0.51 -9.27 -8.60
C ILE A 31 0.23 -10.12 -7.56
N ARG A 32 0.11 -11.45 -7.61
CA ARG A 32 0.86 -12.36 -6.72
C ARG A 32 2.36 -12.23 -6.93
N LYS A 33 2.80 -12.23 -8.19
CA LYS A 33 4.22 -12.06 -8.52
C LYS A 33 4.73 -10.71 -8.03
N LEU A 34 3.98 -9.64 -8.24
CA LEU A 34 4.31 -8.30 -7.74
C LEU A 34 4.45 -8.30 -6.22
N TYR A 35 3.54 -8.96 -5.49
CA TYR A 35 3.65 -9.09 -4.03
C TYR A 35 4.94 -9.79 -3.60
N ASP A 36 5.28 -10.90 -4.25
CA ASP A 36 6.51 -11.64 -3.97
C ASP A 36 7.76 -10.81 -4.30
N ASP A 37 7.77 -10.11 -5.44
CA ASP A 37 8.85 -9.22 -5.86
C ASP A 37 9.06 -8.07 -4.85
N VAL A 38 7.97 -7.44 -4.38
CA VAL A 38 8.01 -6.39 -3.33
C VAL A 38 8.55 -6.95 -2.02
N LYS A 39 8.12 -8.15 -1.62
CA LYS A 39 8.60 -8.80 -0.40
C LYS A 39 10.10 -9.08 -0.48
N THR A 40 10.56 -9.69 -1.56
CA THR A 40 11.99 -9.98 -1.79
C THR A 40 12.81 -8.70 -1.85
N PHE A 41 12.33 -7.68 -2.55
CA PHE A 41 13.00 -6.37 -2.60
C PHE A 41 13.12 -5.74 -1.21
N ALA A 42 12.05 -5.73 -0.41
CA ALA A 42 12.08 -5.17 0.93
C ALA A 42 13.05 -5.92 1.86
N GLU A 43 13.15 -7.25 1.74
CA GLU A 43 14.13 -8.05 2.48
C GLU A 43 15.57 -7.68 2.09
N GLN A 44 15.86 -7.55 0.79
CA GLN A 44 17.18 -7.11 0.30
C GLN A 44 17.54 -5.68 0.73
N GLN A 45 16.56 -4.79 0.84
CA GLN A 45 16.78 -3.41 1.29
C GLN A 45 17.00 -3.35 2.80
N LYS A 46 16.31 -4.19 3.56
CA LYS A 46 16.51 -4.33 5.01
C LYS A 46 17.94 -4.76 5.34
N GLU A 47 18.55 -5.66 4.56
CA GLU A 47 19.96 -6.04 4.71
C GLU A 47 20.92 -4.85 4.52
N LYS A 48 20.49 -3.81 3.78
CA LYS A 48 21.23 -2.56 3.55
C LYS A 48 20.87 -1.46 4.55
N GLY A 49 20.04 -1.75 5.56
CA GLY A 49 19.56 -0.78 6.54
C GLY A 49 18.45 0.15 6.03
N VAL A 50 17.87 -0.14 4.85
CA VAL A 50 16.78 0.65 4.27
C VAL A 50 15.45 -0.05 4.54
N PHE A 51 14.54 0.65 5.23
CA PHE A 51 13.19 0.17 5.49
C PHE A 51 12.23 0.70 4.43
N ILE A 52 11.44 -0.21 3.84
CA ILE A 52 10.46 0.12 2.82
C ILE A 52 9.07 -0.21 3.35
N ASP A 53 8.14 0.73 3.18
CA ASP A 53 6.73 0.44 3.34
C ASP A 53 6.28 -0.48 2.21
N ARG A 54 6.20 -1.78 2.52
CA ARG A 54 5.81 -2.81 1.56
C ARG A 54 4.39 -2.60 1.05
N SER A 55 3.49 -2.09 1.88
CA SER A 55 2.08 -1.94 1.52
C SER A 55 1.91 -0.80 0.54
N ALA A 56 2.52 0.36 0.83
CA ALA A 56 2.51 1.50 -0.09
C ALA A 56 3.24 1.16 -1.41
N PHE A 57 4.36 0.46 -1.34
CA PHE A 57 5.11 0.06 -2.53
C PHE A 57 4.36 -0.98 -3.38
N PHE A 58 3.66 -1.92 -2.75
CA PHE A 58 2.79 -2.87 -3.44
C PHE A 58 1.61 -2.18 -4.12
N ALA A 59 0.93 -1.25 -3.43
CA ALA A 59 -0.17 -0.48 -4.02
C ALA A 59 0.32 0.39 -5.19
N ALA A 60 1.47 1.05 -5.07
CA ALA A 60 2.10 1.75 -6.19
C ALA A 60 2.41 0.81 -7.37
N GLY A 61 2.90 -0.40 -7.07
CA GLY A 61 3.11 -1.43 -8.07
C GLY A 61 1.83 -1.76 -8.84
N ILE A 62 0.69 -1.92 -8.16
CA ILE A 62 -0.60 -2.17 -8.80
C ILE A 62 -1.00 -1.02 -9.75
N ILE A 63 -0.85 0.23 -9.30
CA ILE A 63 -1.23 1.42 -10.07
C ILE A 63 -0.44 1.54 -11.38
N PHE A 64 0.84 1.18 -11.35
CA PHE A 64 1.74 1.40 -12.49
C PHE A 64 2.06 0.14 -13.30
N HIS A 65 1.51 -1.03 -12.93
CA HIS A 65 1.80 -2.27 -13.65
C HIS A 65 1.02 -2.33 -14.98
N PRO A 66 1.69 -2.43 -16.14
CA PRO A 66 1.04 -2.34 -17.45
C PRO A 66 0.09 -3.50 -17.76
N GLU A 67 0.23 -4.62 -17.04
CA GLU A 67 -0.62 -5.80 -17.21
C GLU A 67 -1.82 -5.86 -16.24
N ILE A 68 -1.95 -4.87 -15.35
CA ILE A 68 -3.12 -4.73 -14.48
C ILE A 68 -3.99 -3.63 -15.08
N GLU A 69 -5.14 -4.01 -15.62
CA GLU A 69 -6.05 -3.08 -16.31
C GLU A 69 -7.39 -2.95 -15.56
N ASN A 70 -7.64 -3.81 -14.57
CA ASN A 70 -8.83 -3.75 -13.76
C ASN A 70 -8.90 -2.43 -12.95
N GLN A 71 -9.82 -1.56 -13.34
CA GLN A 71 -9.95 -0.24 -12.73
C GLN A 71 -10.36 -0.31 -11.26
N GLU A 72 -11.12 -1.32 -10.82
CA GLU A 72 -11.55 -1.45 -9.43
C GLU A 72 -10.36 -1.68 -8.50
N VAL A 73 -9.38 -2.50 -8.89
CA VAL A 73 -8.16 -2.72 -8.09
C VAL A 73 -7.22 -1.52 -8.14
N ILE A 74 -7.15 -0.82 -9.29
CA ILE A 74 -6.36 0.40 -9.43
C ILE A 74 -6.92 1.51 -8.53
N ASP A 75 -8.24 1.75 -8.56
CA ASP A 75 -8.89 2.77 -7.73
C ASP A 75 -8.73 2.46 -6.24
N ALA A 76 -8.87 1.19 -5.85
CA ALA A 76 -8.63 0.76 -4.47
C ALA A 76 -7.17 0.99 -4.04
N ALA A 77 -6.21 0.74 -4.92
CA ALA A 77 -4.78 0.97 -4.65
C ALA A 77 -4.47 2.48 -4.54
N VAL A 78 -5.03 3.32 -5.42
CA VAL A 78 -4.92 4.79 -5.35
C VAL A 78 -5.48 5.31 -4.03
N ASN A 79 -6.67 4.83 -3.64
CA ASN A 79 -7.29 5.23 -2.37
C ASN A 79 -6.42 4.85 -1.17
N TYR A 80 -5.88 3.63 -1.17
CA TYR A 80 -4.96 3.18 -0.12
C TYR A 80 -3.73 4.09 -0.02
N VAL A 81 -3.05 4.39 -1.13
CA VAL A 81 -1.85 5.26 -1.15
C VAL A 81 -2.18 6.67 -0.66
N ASN A 82 -3.33 7.22 -1.04
CA ASN A 82 -3.76 8.54 -0.58
C ASN A 82 -3.98 8.58 0.93
N LEU A 83 -4.66 7.58 1.48
CA LEU A 83 -4.90 7.46 2.92
C LEU A 83 -3.60 7.21 3.70
N ASP A 84 -2.71 6.38 3.17
CA ASP A 84 -1.38 6.13 3.74
C ASP A 84 -0.56 7.43 3.82
N TYR A 85 -0.53 8.20 2.72
CA TYR A 85 0.13 9.50 2.70
C TYR A 85 -0.44 10.47 3.75
N LEU A 86 -1.77 10.56 3.86
CA LEU A 86 -2.43 11.40 4.86
C LEU A 86 -2.16 10.94 6.30
N PHE A 87 -2.07 9.63 6.52
CA PHE A 87 -1.75 9.04 7.81
C PHE A 87 -0.30 9.37 8.23
N VAL A 88 0.66 9.18 7.33
CA VAL A 88 2.07 9.53 7.56
C VAL A 88 2.22 11.03 7.81
N LYS A 89 1.62 11.89 6.97
CA LYS A 89 1.64 13.35 7.16
C LYS A 89 1.00 13.79 8.46
N GLY A 90 -0.08 13.13 8.88
CA GLY A 90 -0.74 13.39 10.15
C GLY A 90 0.18 13.15 11.35
N ARG A 91 1.00 12.09 11.29
CA ARG A 91 1.97 11.76 12.34
C ARG A 91 3.20 12.66 12.32
N GLU A 92 3.68 13.06 11.15
CA GLU A 92 4.74 14.07 11.02
C GLU A 92 4.35 15.42 11.65
N GLY A 93 3.07 15.79 11.57
CA GLY A 93 2.53 17.02 12.18
C GLY A 93 2.32 16.94 13.70
N GLU A 94 2.23 15.74 14.27
CA GLU A 94 2.13 15.51 15.72
C GLU A 94 3.50 15.42 16.42
N GLU A 95 4.58 15.20 15.65
CA GLU A 95 5.96 15.07 16.14
C GLU A 95 6.82 16.34 15.94
N THR A 96 6.39 17.54 16.37
CA THR A 96 7.21 18.59 17.08
C THR A 96 6.56 20.01 17.09
N PRO A 97 6.80 20.86 18.13
CA PRO A 97 7.74 20.65 19.22
C PRO A 97 7.14 20.67 20.65
N ALA A 98 7.48 19.63 21.41
CA ALA A 98 7.75 19.76 22.83
C ALA A 98 9.07 20.54 22.99
N ASN A 99 8.97 21.87 22.97
CA ASN A 99 9.88 22.82 23.60
C ASN A 99 9.35 24.23 23.29
N ALA A 100 8.46 24.72 24.15
CA ALA A 100 8.14 26.13 24.33
C ALA A 100 8.46 26.49 25.79
#